data_AF-A0A8J3NXR2-F1
#
_entry.id   AF-A0A8J3NXR2-F1
#
_cell.length_a   1.000
_cell.length_b   1.000
_cell.length_c   1.000
_cell.angle_alpha   90.00
_cell.angle_beta   90.00
_cell.angle_gamma   90.00
#
_symmetry.space_group_name_H-M   'P 1'
#
loop_
_entity.id
_entity.type
_entity.pdbx_description
1 polymer ?
#
loop_
_entity_poly.entity_id
_entity_poly.type
_entity_poly.pdbx_seq_one_letter_code
_entity_poly.pdbx_strand_id
1 'polypeptide(L)'
;MLELAILGFLCDGSLHGYDLRKRIAALTGHVRPIADGTLYPAIKRLEAAGLLTRRLEAGSVAAPRHMLSLTEAGRARLTALLGEPADAFITDENHWFVLLAFLRHLDDPAAQARPLRRRLAFLTTPASFFYDGDRPLRAADFDDPFRKGLMTIATATSRTELAWLRETLADLEPGG
;
A
#
# COMPACT_ATOMS: atom_id res chain seq x y z
N MET A 1 -3.77 2.20 6.08
CA MET A 1 -2.49 2.54 5.41
C MET A 1 -1.30 2.66 6.36
N LEU A 2 -1.27 3.64 7.28
CA LEU A 2 -0.05 4.05 7.99
C LEU A 2 0.64 2.95 8.82
N GLU A 3 -0.12 2.09 9.51
CA GLU A 3 0.44 0.95 10.25
C GLU A 3 1.24 0.02 9.32
N LEU A 4 0.65 -0.40 8.20
CA LEU A 4 1.31 -1.29 7.23
C LEU A 4 2.60 -0.65 6.70
N ALA A 5 2.55 0.64 6.33
CA ALA A 5 3.74 1.36 5.85
C ALA A 5 4.86 1.43 6.91
N ILE A 6 4.52 1.68 8.18
CA ILE A 6 5.50 1.70 9.27
C ILE A 6 6.14 0.31 9.45
N LEU A 7 5.32 -0.73 9.56
CA LEU A 7 5.81 -2.08 9.78
C LEU A 7 6.63 -2.58 8.58
N GLY A 8 6.18 -2.30 7.35
CA GLY A 8 6.87 -2.69 6.12
C GLY A 8 8.26 -2.07 6.02
N PHE A 9 8.39 -0.75 6.19
CA PHE A 9 9.70 -0.11 6.14
C PHE A 9 10.64 -0.55 7.27
N LEU A 10 10.10 -0.86 8.45
CA LEU A 10 10.91 -1.37 9.57
C LEU A 10 11.25 -2.86 9.43
N CYS A 11 10.55 -3.58 8.55
CA CYS A 11 10.91 -4.92 8.13
C CYS A 11 12.13 -4.89 7.20
N ASP A 12 12.23 -3.89 6.32
CA ASP A 12 13.42 -3.67 5.47
C ASP A 12 14.67 -3.26 6.28
N GLY A 13 14.48 -2.65 7.45
CA GLY A 13 15.58 -2.29 8.34
C GLY A 13 15.18 -1.27 9.40
N SER A 14 16.01 -1.16 10.45
CA SER A 14 15.78 -0.17 11.51
C SER A 14 15.94 1.25 10.99
N LEU A 15 15.07 2.17 11.40
CA LEU A 15 15.05 3.55 10.92
C LEU A 15 14.86 4.55 12.05
N HIS A 16 15.44 5.73 11.88
CA HIS A 16 15.06 6.87 12.68
C HIS A 16 13.64 7.33 12.32
N GLY A 17 12.87 7.84 13.28
CA GLY A 17 11.49 8.28 13.04
C GLY A 17 11.36 9.33 11.92
N TYR A 18 12.35 10.21 11.78
CA TYR A 18 12.42 11.18 10.69
C TYR A 18 12.61 10.54 9.30
N ASP A 19 13.50 9.55 9.19
CA ASP A 19 13.75 8.86 7.92
C ASP A 19 12.56 7.99 7.54
N LEU A 20 11.95 7.33 8.52
CA LEU A 20 10.69 6.61 8.34
C LEU A 20 9.61 7.53 7.77
N ARG A 21 9.45 8.74 8.33
CA ARG A 21 8.52 9.75 7.79
C ARG A 21 8.82 10.07 6.32
N LYS A 22 10.09 10.34 6.00
CA LYS A 22 10.51 10.69 4.64
C LYS A 22 10.20 9.56 3.65
N ARG A 23 10.47 8.30 4.03
CA ARG A 23 10.17 7.12 3.21
C ARG A 23 8.68 6.92 3.00
N ILE A 24 7.88 7.06 4.07
CA ILE A 24 6.42 6.95 3.97
C ILE A 24 5.85 8.05 3.06
N ALA A 25 6.29 9.30 3.20
CA ALA A 25 5.84 10.40 2.34
C ALA A 25 6.24 10.17 0.86
N ALA A 26 7.43 9.62 0.61
CA ALA A 26 7.88 9.29 -0.74
C ALA A 26 7.05 8.16 -1.37
N LEU A 27 6.71 7.12 -0.60
CA LEU A 27 5.88 6.00 -1.09
C LEU A 27 4.47 6.44 -1.50
N THR A 28 3.91 7.44 -0.81
CA THR A 28 2.59 8.01 -1.14
C THR A 28 2.62 8.97 -2.35
N GLY A 29 3.79 9.25 -2.92
CA GLY A 29 3.94 10.01 -4.16
C GLY A 29 3.30 11.41 -4.12
N HIS A 30 2.46 11.71 -5.12
CA HIS A 30 1.76 13.00 -5.26
C HIS A 30 0.51 13.13 -4.37
N VAL A 31 0.15 12.07 -3.63
CA VAL A 31 -0.99 12.10 -2.73
C VAL A 31 -0.63 12.90 -1.49
N ARG A 32 -1.65 13.55 -0.89
CA ARG A 32 -1.48 14.41 0.29
C ARG A 32 -0.56 13.72 1.30
N PRO A 33 0.57 14.36 1.67
CA PRO A 33 1.48 13.82 2.66
C PRO A 33 0.74 13.50 3.95
N ILE A 34 1.12 12.40 4.58
CA ILE A 34 0.63 12.04 5.91
C ILE A 34 0.89 13.22 6.85
N ALA A 35 -0.18 13.77 7.44
CA ALA A 35 -0.07 14.94 8.31
C ALA A 35 0.96 14.68 9.42
N ASP A 36 1.84 15.66 9.66
CA ASP A 36 2.97 15.54 10.60
C ASP A 36 2.54 15.02 11.99
N GLY A 37 1.34 15.38 12.43
CA GLY A 37 0.76 14.96 13.70
C GLY A 37 0.28 13.51 13.78
N THR A 38 0.28 12.73 12.69
CA THR A 38 -0.32 11.38 12.68
C THR A 38 0.70 10.25 12.80
N LEU A 39 1.93 10.45 12.34
CA LEU A 39 2.99 9.42 12.37
C LEU A 39 3.40 9.08 13.80
N TYR A 40 3.78 10.09 14.60
CA TYR A 40 4.32 9.84 15.94
C TYR A 40 3.31 9.21 16.91
N PRO A 41 2.02 9.61 16.92
CA PRO A 41 1.00 8.87 17.66
C PRO A 41 0.83 7.43 17.19
N ALA A 42 0.93 7.17 15.89
CA ALA A 42 0.90 5.79 15.37
C ALA A 42 2.09 4.98 15.88
N ILE A 43 3.32 5.51 15.80
CA ILE A 43 4.53 4.86 16.34
C ILE A 43 4.35 4.54 17.83
N LYS A 44 3.90 5.51 18.64
CA LYS A 44 3.66 5.29 20.08
C LYS A 44 2.67 4.15 20.35
N ARG A 45 1.59 4.06 19.57
CA ARG A 45 0.61 2.95 19.69
C ARG A 45 1.23 1.60 19.34
N LEU A 46 2.05 1.54 18.30
CA LEU A 46 2.71 0.30 17.87
C LEU A 46 3.79 -0.14 18.86
N GLU A 47 4.51 0.79 19.47
CA GLU A 47 5.44 0.54 20.58
C GLU A 47 4.71 0.00 21.81
N ALA A 48 3.59 0.64 22.20
CA ALA A 48 2.77 0.20 23.32
C ALA A 48 2.16 -1.20 23.09
N ALA A 49 1.89 -1.55 21.83
CA ALA A 49 1.45 -2.88 21.43
C ALA A 49 2.60 -3.91 21.30
N GLY A 50 3.85 -3.53 21.60
CA GLY A 50 5.01 -4.41 21.52
C GLY A 50 5.44 -4.78 20.09
N LEU A 51 4.94 -4.07 19.08
CA LEU A 51 5.25 -4.33 17.67
C LEU A 51 6.56 -3.67 17.22
N LEU A 52 6.97 -2.61 17.91
CA LEU A 52 8.21 -1.88 17.66
C LEU A 52 9.03 -1.78 18.95
N THR A 53 10.35 -1.75 18.82
CA THR A 53 11.23 -1.28 19.89
C THR A 53 11.88 0.04 19.50
N ARG A 54 12.28 0.81 20.53
CA ARG A 54 13.03 2.05 20.39
C ARG A 54 14.33 1.95 21.15
N ARG A 55 15.45 2.13 20.46
CA ARG A 55 16.78 2.21 21.06
C ARG A 55 17.31 3.63 20.93
N LEU A 56 17.90 4.10 22.02
CA LEU A 56 18.73 5.30 22.02
C LEU A 56 20.10 4.92 21.48
N GLU A 57 20.49 5.50 20.35
CA GLU A 57 21.88 5.47 19.92
C GLU A 57 22.59 6.73 20.41
N ALA A 58 23.78 6.54 21.00
CA ALA A 58 24.66 7.62 21.39
C ALA A 58 25.16 8.31 20.10
N GLY A 59 24.58 9.47 19.79
CA GLY A 59 25.05 10.30 18.69
C GLY A 59 26.44 10.86 19.01
N SER A 60 27.34 10.89 18.03
CA SER A 60 28.73 11.33 18.24
C SER A 60 28.86 12.81 18.64
N VAL A 61 27.89 13.68 18.33
CA VAL A 61 27.94 15.13 18.69
C VAL A 61 26.54 15.79 18.84
N ALA A 62 25.43 15.09 18.54
CA ALA A 62 24.08 15.69 18.53
C ALA A 62 23.04 14.81 19.23
N ALA A 63 21.95 15.45 19.68
CA ALA A 63 20.83 14.92 20.47
C ALA A 63 20.50 13.42 20.23
N PRO A 64 20.11 12.68 21.29
CA PRO A 64 19.82 11.25 21.22
C PRO A 64 18.95 10.87 20.02
N ARG A 65 19.44 9.92 19.22
CA ARG A 65 18.71 9.40 18.03
C ARG A 65 17.89 8.20 18.45
N HIS A 66 16.59 8.26 18.19
CA HIS A 66 15.68 7.16 18.48
C HIS A 66 15.56 6.27 17.24
N MET A 67 16.29 5.16 17.26
CA MET A 67 16.18 4.12 16.25
C MET A 67 14.97 3.23 16.55
N LEU A 68 14.09 3.08 15.57
CA LEU A 68 12.94 2.20 15.62
C LEU A 68 13.30 0.88 14.93
N SER A 69 12.92 -0.23 15.53
CA SER A 69 13.13 -1.56 15.00
C SER A 69 11.85 -2.39 15.12
N LEU A 70 11.60 -3.24 14.12
CA LEU A 70 10.48 -4.17 14.15
C LEU A 70 10.77 -5.32 15.12
N THR A 71 9.80 -5.67 15.97
CA THR A 71 9.88 -6.85 16.83
C THR A 71 9.40 -8.10 16.08
N GLU A 72 9.54 -9.28 16.70
CA GLU A 72 8.96 -10.50 16.14
C GLU A 72 7.43 -10.44 16.07
N ALA A 73 6.78 -9.89 17.11
CA ALA A 73 5.34 -9.62 17.08
C ALA A 73 4.97 -8.62 15.97
N GLY A 74 5.83 -7.63 15.72
CA GLY A 74 5.70 -6.69 14.60
C GLY A 74 5.77 -7.37 13.23
N ARG A 75 6.70 -8.32 13.04
CA ARG A 75 6.77 -9.14 11.81
C ARG A 75 5.52 -9.98 11.62
N ALA A 76 5.09 -10.71 12.66
CA ALA A 76 3.87 -11.51 12.60
C ALA A 76 2.64 -10.64 12.26
N ARG A 77 2.57 -9.43 12.83
CA ARG A 77 1.51 -8.46 12.50
C ARG A 77 1.58 -7.99 11.05
N LEU A 78 2.77 -7.70 10.52
CA LEU A 78 2.96 -7.35 9.12
C LEU A 78 2.48 -8.49 8.20
N THR A 79 2.94 -9.71 8.43
CA THR A 79 2.54 -10.90 7.65
C THR A 79 1.02 -11.07 7.65
N ALA A 80 0.36 -10.90 8.80
CA ALA A 80 -1.10 -10.96 8.89
C ALA A 80 -1.81 -9.86 8.06
N LEU A 81 -1.32 -8.63 8.11
CA LEU A 81 -1.86 -7.51 7.33
C LEU A 81 -1.66 -7.68 5.83
N LEU A 82 -0.54 -8.26 5.41
CA LEU A 82 -0.23 -8.52 4.01
C LEU A 82 -1.05 -9.69 3.45
N GLY A 83 -1.18 -10.77 4.22
CA GLY A 83 -1.88 -11.99 3.81
C GLY A 83 -3.40 -11.85 3.81
N GLU A 84 -3.96 -11.03 4.70
CA GLU A 84 -5.39 -10.75 4.75
C GLU A 84 -5.66 -9.24 4.91
N PRO A 85 -5.46 -8.45 3.85
CA PRO A 85 -5.64 -7.00 3.93
C PRO A 85 -7.11 -6.62 4.03
N ALA A 86 -7.41 -5.54 4.76
CA ALA A 86 -8.75 -4.95 4.77
C ALA A 86 -9.14 -4.44 3.38
N ASP A 87 -10.44 -4.38 3.08
CA ASP A 87 -10.97 -4.03 1.75
C ASP A 87 -10.46 -2.68 1.23
N ALA A 88 -10.22 -1.70 2.11
CA ALA A 88 -9.65 -0.41 1.71
C ALA A 88 -8.32 -0.56 0.95
N PHE A 89 -7.49 -1.56 1.29
CA PHE A 89 -6.25 -1.86 0.56
C PHE A 89 -6.48 -2.53 -0.79
N ILE A 90 -7.66 -3.10 -1.04
CA ILE A 90 -8.03 -3.68 -2.32
C ILE A 90 -8.71 -2.65 -3.21
N THR A 91 -9.46 -1.70 -2.66
CA THR A 91 -10.31 -0.79 -3.45
C THR A 91 -9.68 0.59 -3.70
N ASP A 92 -8.88 1.11 -2.76
CA ASP A 92 -8.21 2.41 -2.89
C ASP A 92 -6.80 2.25 -3.46
N GLU A 93 -6.48 2.99 -4.53
CA GLU A 93 -5.19 2.89 -5.24
C GLU A 93 -3.99 3.21 -4.32
N ASN A 94 -4.13 4.20 -3.43
CA ASN A 94 -3.02 4.60 -2.56
C ASN A 94 -2.74 3.55 -1.49
N HIS A 95 -3.81 2.98 -0.92
CA HIS A 95 -3.65 1.86 -0.01
C HIS A 95 -3.08 0.65 -0.75
N TRP A 96 -3.58 0.36 -1.95
CA TRP A 96 -3.10 -0.73 -2.79
C TRP A 96 -1.60 -0.66 -3.07
N PHE A 97 -1.07 0.51 -3.44
CA PHE A 97 0.38 0.66 -3.67
C PHE A 97 1.20 0.47 -2.39
N VAL A 98 0.68 0.87 -1.24
CA VAL A 98 1.33 0.59 0.04
C VAL A 98 1.34 -0.91 0.35
N LEU A 99 0.25 -1.63 0.10
CA LEU A 99 0.22 -3.09 0.25
C LEU A 99 1.24 -3.75 -0.70
N LEU A 100 1.16 -3.39 -1.99
CA LEU A 100 1.99 -3.95 -3.05
C LEU A 100 3.49 -3.76 -2.78
N ALA A 101 3.87 -2.59 -2.26
CA ALA A 101 5.26 -2.28 -1.92
C ALA A 101 5.90 -3.23 -0.88
N PHE A 102 5.10 -4.01 -0.14
CA PHE A 102 5.58 -4.88 0.93
C PHE A 102 5.15 -6.34 0.81
N LEU A 103 4.39 -6.73 -0.23
CA LEU A 103 3.97 -8.13 -0.43
C LEU A 103 5.13 -9.12 -0.51
N ARG A 104 6.32 -8.68 -0.95
CA ARG A 104 7.55 -9.49 -0.98
C ARG A 104 7.98 -10.05 0.38
N HIS A 105 7.42 -9.56 1.49
CA HIS A 105 7.70 -10.07 2.84
C HIS A 105 6.83 -11.26 3.24
N LEU A 106 5.90 -11.70 2.38
CA LEU A 106 5.26 -13.02 2.53
C LEU A 106 6.15 -14.07 1.88
N ASP A 107 6.52 -15.12 2.61
CA ASP A 107 7.39 -16.18 2.07
C ASP A 107 6.66 -17.14 1.13
N ASP A 108 5.32 -17.23 1.25
CA ASP A 108 4.48 -18.12 0.44
C ASP A 108 3.92 -17.39 -0.80
N PRO A 109 4.28 -17.82 -2.03
CA PRO A 109 3.71 -17.27 -3.27
C PRO A 109 2.18 -17.32 -3.33
N ALA A 110 1.54 -18.36 -2.76
CA ALA A 110 0.08 -18.45 -2.73
C ALA A 110 -0.52 -17.37 -1.80
N ALA A 111 0.15 -17.07 -0.69
CA ALA A 111 -0.22 -15.96 0.19
C ALA A 111 -0.02 -14.60 -0.49
N GLN A 112 1.03 -14.42 -1.29
CA GLN A 112 1.22 -13.22 -2.12
C GLN A 112 0.12 -13.09 -3.19
N ALA A 113 -0.28 -14.19 -3.82
CA ALA A 113 -1.28 -14.20 -4.88
C ALA A 113 -2.69 -13.86 -4.39
N ARG A 114 -3.04 -14.15 -3.12
CA ARG A 114 -4.38 -13.90 -2.57
C ARG A 114 -4.84 -12.43 -2.68
N PRO A 115 -4.11 -11.41 -2.20
CA PRO A 115 -4.50 -10.01 -2.38
C PRO A 115 -4.51 -9.58 -3.86
N LEU A 116 -3.61 -10.12 -4.70
CA LEU A 116 -3.61 -9.85 -6.14
C LEU A 116 -4.90 -10.34 -6.80
N ARG A 117 -5.39 -11.53 -6.44
CA ARG A 117 -6.69 -12.04 -6.92
C ARG A 117 -7.86 -11.16 -6.48
N ARG A 118 -7.86 -10.72 -5.22
CA ARG A 118 -8.91 -9.81 -4.71
C ARG A 118 -8.92 -8.50 -5.49
N ARG A 119 -7.75 -7.92 -5.77
CA ARG A 119 -7.63 -6.71 -6.60
C ARG A 119 -8.07 -6.96 -8.05
N LEU A 120 -7.67 -8.08 -8.64
CA LEU A 120 -8.10 -8.47 -9.99
C LEU A 120 -9.63 -8.57 -10.08
N ALA A 121 -10.25 -9.30 -9.15
CA ALA A 121 -11.71 -9.45 -9.09
C ALA A 121 -12.42 -8.08 -8.95
N PHE A 122 -11.92 -7.22 -8.07
CA PHE A 122 -12.42 -5.87 -7.89
C PHE A 122 -12.35 -5.06 -9.19
N LEU A 123 -11.18 -5.00 -9.85
CA LEU A 123 -10.98 -4.23 -11.08
C LEU A 123 -11.69 -4.80 -12.31
N THR A 124 -12.05 -6.09 -12.31
CA THR A 124 -12.86 -6.69 -13.37
C THR A 124 -14.36 -6.49 -13.19
N THR A 125 -14.80 -6.00 -12.04
CA THR A 125 -16.21 -5.67 -11.82
C THR A 125 -16.57 -4.48 -12.73
N PRO A 126 -17.62 -4.57 -13.56
CA PRO A 126 -18.02 -3.46 -14.41
C PRO A 126 -18.31 -2.21 -13.57
N ALA A 127 -17.52 -1.17 -13.80
CA ALA A 127 -17.69 0.12 -13.15
C ALA A 127 -17.37 1.23 -14.13
N SER A 128 -18.14 2.32 -14.07
CA SER A 128 -17.82 3.60 -14.67
C SER A 128 -17.95 4.70 -13.63
N PHE A 129 -17.28 5.83 -13.86
CA PHE A 129 -17.46 7.03 -13.04
C PHE A 129 -18.80 7.71 -13.34
N PHE A 130 -19.38 7.45 -14.51
CA PHE A 130 -20.62 8.07 -14.96
C PHE A 130 -21.54 7.03 -15.60
N TYR A 131 -22.83 7.21 -15.38
CA TYR A 131 -23.87 6.34 -15.89
C TYR A 131 -24.99 7.16 -16.54
N ASP A 132 -25.63 6.55 -17.53
CA ASP A 132 -26.86 7.02 -18.19
C ASP A 132 -27.92 5.94 -17.96
N GLY A 133 -28.74 6.13 -16.92
CA GLY A 133 -29.51 5.04 -16.31
C GLY A 133 -28.56 3.96 -15.77
N ASP A 134 -28.75 2.71 -16.21
CA ASP A 134 -27.88 1.58 -15.87
C ASP A 134 -26.71 1.39 -16.86
N ARG A 135 -26.64 2.20 -17.94
CA ARG A 135 -25.58 2.09 -18.95
C ARG A 135 -24.32 2.82 -18.49
N PRO A 136 -23.17 2.14 -18.34
CA PRO A 136 -21.90 2.81 -18.06
C PRO A 136 -21.43 3.63 -19.27
N LEU A 137 -21.05 4.88 -19.03
CA LEU A 137 -20.53 5.78 -20.06
C LEU A 137 -19.03 5.57 -20.28
N ARG A 138 -18.58 5.73 -21.53
CA ARG A 138 -17.20 5.63 -21.99
C ARG A 138 -16.67 7.01 -22.37
N ALA A 139 -15.35 7.11 -22.61
CA ALA A 139 -14.73 8.36 -23.07
C ALA A 139 -15.39 8.93 -24.35
N ALA A 140 -15.82 8.05 -25.26
CA ALA A 140 -16.48 8.45 -26.51
C ALA A 140 -17.89 9.04 -26.32
N ASP A 141 -18.52 8.85 -25.15
CA ASP A 141 -19.85 9.39 -24.85
C ASP A 141 -19.81 10.86 -24.36
N PHE A 142 -18.63 11.47 -24.20
CA PHE A 142 -18.48 12.85 -23.72
C PHE A 142 -17.92 13.77 -24.78
N ASP A 143 -18.35 15.03 -24.82
CA ASP A 143 -17.79 16.03 -25.75
C ASP A 143 -16.66 16.86 -25.15
N ASP A 144 -16.70 17.09 -23.83
CA ASP A 144 -15.72 17.92 -23.13
C ASP A 144 -14.38 17.21 -22.89
N PRO A 145 -13.24 17.93 -22.92
CA PRO A 145 -11.92 17.33 -22.76
C PRO A 145 -11.68 16.78 -21.34
N PHE A 146 -12.42 17.23 -20.33
CA PHE A 146 -12.17 16.90 -18.93
C PHE A 146 -12.70 15.50 -18.59
N ARG A 147 -13.95 15.20 -18.91
CA ARG A 147 -14.54 13.86 -18.71
C ARG A 147 -13.93 12.83 -19.66
N LYS A 148 -13.69 13.22 -20.93
CA LYS A 148 -12.88 12.41 -21.86
C LYS A 148 -11.53 12.05 -21.26
N GLY A 149 -10.82 13.04 -20.72
CA GLY A 149 -9.53 12.87 -20.07
C GLY A 149 -9.59 11.92 -18.87
N LEU A 150 -10.54 12.13 -17.96
CA LEU A 150 -10.74 11.28 -16.78
C LEU A 150 -10.96 9.81 -17.18
N MET A 151 -11.85 9.54 -18.14
CA MET A 151 -12.14 8.18 -18.60
C MET A 151 -10.94 7.55 -19.30
N THR A 152 -10.21 8.34 -20.08
CA THR A 152 -9.02 7.89 -20.81
C THR A 152 -7.91 7.48 -19.84
N ILE A 153 -7.61 8.33 -18.85
CA ILE A 153 -6.58 8.06 -17.83
C ILE A 153 -6.98 6.82 -17.02
N ALA A 154 -8.20 6.76 -16.50
CA ALA A 154 -8.64 5.64 -15.67
C ALA A 154 -8.66 4.30 -16.42
N THR A 155 -9.08 4.30 -17.70
CA THR A 155 -9.04 3.10 -18.54
C THR A 155 -7.61 2.65 -18.80
N ALA A 156 -6.71 3.59 -19.10
CA ALA A 156 -5.31 3.28 -19.34
C ALA A 156 -4.62 2.70 -18.09
N THR A 157 -4.82 3.32 -16.92
CA THR A 157 -4.29 2.83 -15.63
C THR A 157 -4.82 1.44 -15.31
N SER A 158 -6.14 1.24 -15.39
CA SER A 158 -6.78 -0.05 -15.08
C SER A 158 -6.31 -1.15 -16.01
N ARG A 159 -6.15 -0.87 -17.31
CA ARG A 159 -5.66 -1.84 -18.29
C ARG A 159 -4.24 -2.30 -17.96
N THR A 160 -3.35 -1.37 -17.61
CA THR A 160 -1.97 -1.68 -17.22
C THR A 160 -1.94 -2.53 -15.96
N GLU A 161 -2.71 -2.14 -14.94
CA GLU A 161 -2.76 -2.89 -13.68
C GLU A 161 -3.33 -4.30 -13.87
N LEU A 162 -4.41 -4.45 -14.63
CA LEU A 162 -5.01 -5.75 -14.96
C LEU A 162 -4.05 -6.67 -15.73
N ALA A 163 -3.25 -6.12 -16.66
CA ALA A 163 -2.27 -6.89 -17.39
C ALA A 163 -1.17 -7.43 -16.45
N TRP A 164 -0.59 -6.53 -15.63
CA TRP A 164 0.44 -6.89 -14.66
C TRP A 164 -0.06 -7.89 -13.61
N LEU A 165 -1.29 -7.72 -13.09
CA LEU A 165 -1.90 -8.65 -12.14
C LEU A 165 -2.02 -10.06 -12.71
N ARG A 166 -2.46 -10.20 -13.97
CA ARG A 166 -2.63 -11.51 -14.62
C ARG A 166 -1.30 -12.19 -14.86
N GLU A 167 -0.30 -11.46 -15.35
CA GLU A 167 1.05 -11.98 -15.57
C GLU A 167 1.68 -12.42 -14.25
N THR A 168 1.66 -11.55 -13.23
CA THR A 168 2.25 -11.85 -11.92
C THR A 168 1.56 -13.02 -11.23
N LEU A 169 0.23 -13.12 -11.33
CA LEU A 169 -0.50 -14.28 -10.79
C LEU A 169 -0.11 -15.59 -11.49
N ALA A 170 0.10 -15.56 -12.81
CA ALA A 170 0.54 -16.74 -13.55
C ALA A 170 1.95 -17.20 -13.11
N ASP A 171 2.85 -16.26 -12.81
CA ASP A 171 4.20 -16.53 -12.35
C ASP A 171 4.24 -17.06 -10.90
N LEU A 172 3.40 -16.51 -10.01
CA LEU A 172 3.33 -16.94 -8.61
C LEU A 172 2.68 -18.31 -8.45
N GLU A 173 1.89 -18.74 -9.43
CA GLU A 173 1.10 -19.98 -9.39
C GLU A 173 1.27 -20.80 -10.68
N PRO A 174 2.50 -21.29 -10.95
CA PRO A 174 2.77 -22.04 -12.18
C PRO A 174 2.16 -23.44 -12.07
N GLY A 175 0.86 -23.56 -12.37
CA GLY A 175 0.16 -24.86 -12.42
C GLY A 175 -1.29 -24.87 -11.95
N GLY A 176 -2.12 -23.96 -12.46
CA GLY A 176 -3.58 -24.16 -12.51
C GLY A 176 -3.98 -25.03 -13.71
#